data_AF-A0A4S2TJC2-F1
#
_entry.id   AF-A0A4S2TJC2-F1
#
_cell.length_a   1.000
_cell.length_b   1.000
_cell.length_c   1.000
_cell.angle_alpha   90.00
_cell.angle_beta   90.00
_cell.angle_gamma   90.00
#
_symmetry.space_group_name_H-M   'P 1'
#
loop_
_entity.id
_entity.type
_entity.pdbx_description
1 polymer ?
#
loop_
_entity_poly.entity_id
_entity_poly.type
_entity_poly.pdbx_seq_one_letter_code
_entity_poly.pdbx_strand_id
1 'polypeptide(L)'
;MISVEDWAEIRRLHRAEQMPIRAIARQLGISKNTVKRALATDRPPVYSRPARGSAVDAVEPQIRELLKQTPSMPTTVIAERIGWENGMTVLKDRVRELRPAYLPVDPVSRTTYQPGELAQCDLWFPPVDIPLGYGQSGHPPVLVMVSGYSRIIAARMLPTRTTGDLIDGHWKLLTCWNAVPRMLVWDNEAGIGRGKVTTDFAAFAGLLATRIYLCRPRDPEAKGLVERANGYLETSFLPGRTFTGPDDFNTQLTAWLNIANRRQHRTLGARPIDRWEADRSQMLALPPVDPPRWWRFATRISRDHYIRVDTCDYSVHPLAIGKKVQVRTDTDEVIVTLSPGGAEVARHPRCWAKQQTITDPVHARAAALLRGDYRHHQASRALAARQAGAATAADLVEVEQRQLDSYDRMFTLIEGGGGHDEPEVS
;
A
#
# COMPACT_ATOMS: atom_id res chain seq x y z
N MET A 1 -14.98 47.73 22.95
CA MET A 1 -14.05 47.12 23.93
C MET A 1 -12.67 47.38 23.35
N ILE A 2 -11.72 47.91 24.13
CA ILE A 2 -10.40 48.29 23.61
C ILE A 2 -9.55 47.05 23.39
N SER A 3 -8.71 47.05 22.35
CA SER A 3 -7.71 46.00 22.17
C SER A 3 -6.65 46.08 23.29
N VAL A 4 -5.85 45.02 23.44
CA VAL A 4 -4.71 45.03 24.37
C VAL A 4 -3.69 46.10 23.95
N GLU A 5 -3.56 46.33 22.65
CA GLU A 5 -2.70 47.37 22.07
C GLU A 5 -3.19 48.78 22.44
N ASP A 6 -4.48 49.05 22.29
CA ASP A 6 -5.10 50.32 22.71
C ASP A 6 -4.97 50.54 24.23
N TRP A 7 -5.13 49.48 25.03
CA TRP A 7 -4.96 49.54 26.49
C TRP A 7 -3.51 49.88 26.88
N ALA A 8 -2.53 49.28 26.21
CA ALA A 8 -1.12 49.56 26.44
C ALA A 8 -0.76 51.00 26.04
N GLU A 9 -1.24 51.45 24.88
CA GLU A 9 -0.95 52.79 24.35
C GLU A 9 -1.56 53.90 25.21
N ILE A 10 -2.81 53.73 25.68
CA ILE A 10 -3.43 54.65 26.65
C ILE A 10 -2.57 54.80 27.91
N ARG A 11 -2.01 53.70 28.41
CA ARG A 11 -1.22 53.68 29.64
C ARG A 11 0.17 54.27 29.43
N ARG A 12 0.79 54.05 28.26
CA ARG A 12 2.05 54.69 27.85
C ARG A 12 1.90 56.22 27.81
N LEU A 13 0.90 56.72 27.08
CA LEU A 13 0.63 58.16 26.92
C LEU A 13 0.32 58.85 28.27
N HIS A 14 -0.39 58.17 29.18
CA HIS A 14 -0.73 58.77 30.48
C HIS A 14 0.39 58.68 31.52
N ARG A 15 1.08 57.52 31.62
CA ARG A 15 2.06 57.28 32.71
C ARG A 15 3.48 57.71 32.34
N ALA A 16 3.90 57.53 31.09
CA ALA A 16 5.23 57.92 30.63
C ALA A 16 5.26 59.35 30.11
N GLU A 17 4.26 59.76 29.31
CA GLU A 17 4.24 61.08 28.67
C GLU A 17 3.40 62.13 29.43
N GLN A 18 2.82 61.75 30.59
CA GLN A 18 2.03 62.63 31.47
C GLN A 18 0.89 63.38 30.76
N MET A 19 0.35 62.81 29.67
CA MET A 19 -0.71 63.44 28.91
C MET A 19 -2.04 63.42 29.67
N PRO A 20 -2.81 64.52 29.66
CA PRO A 20 -4.11 64.55 30.32
C PRO A 20 -5.12 63.64 29.58
N ILE A 21 -6.01 62.98 30.34
CA ILE A 21 -7.03 62.03 29.83
C ILE A 21 -7.83 62.58 28.63
N ARG A 22 -8.10 63.89 28.59
CA ARG A 22 -8.83 64.54 27.50
C ARG A 22 -8.03 64.60 26.19
N ALA A 23 -6.70 64.73 26.28
CA ALA A 23 -5.81 64.72 25.13
C ALA A 23 -5.68 63.31 24.55
N ILE A 24 -5.50 62.30 25.42
CA ILE A 24 -5.42 60.89 25.02
C ILE A 24 -6.71 60.44 24.32
N ALA A 25 -7.88 60.80 24.87
CA ALA A 25 -9.18 60.50 24.25
C ALA A 25 -9.33 61.12 22.85
N ARG A 26 -8.78 62.32 22.62
CA ARG A 26 -8.82 62.98 21.31
C ARG A 26 -7.84 62.36 20.32
N GLN A 27 -6.65 62.01 20.78
CA GLN A 27 -5.58 61.44 19.95
C GLN A 27 -5.91 60.03 19.47
N LEU A 28 -6.47 59.19 20.34
CA LEU A 28 -6.81 57.80 20.01
C LEU A 28 -8.26 57.63 19.52
N GLY A 29 -9.05 58.71 19.43
CA GLY A 29 -10.45 58.65 18.95
C GLY A 29 -11.40 57.86 19.86
N ILE A 30 -11.06 57.65 21.13
CA ILE A 30 -11.82 56.83 22.08
C ILE A 30 -12.49 57.68 23.17
N SER A 31 -13.57 57.16 23.76
CA SER A 31 -14.29 57.90 24.79
C SER A 31 -13.45 58.11 26.07
N LYS A 32 -13.63 59.27 26.72
CA LYS A 32 -12.95 59.58 28.00
C LYS A 32 -13.22 58.53 29.09
N ASN A 33 -14.39 57.91 29.07
CA ASN A 33 -14.76 56.83 30.01
C ASN A 33 -14.01 55.53 29.72
N THR A 34 -13.65 55.29 28.46
CA THR A 34 -12.80 54.16 28.07
C THR A 34 -11.35 54.37 28.49
N VAL A 35 -10.80 55.58 28.32
CA VAL A 35 -9.47 55.96 28.82
C VAL A 35 -9.39 55.79 30.34
N LYS A 36 -10.38 56.30 31.09
CA LYS A 36 -10.45 56.12 32.55
C LYS A 36 -10.48 54.66 32.98
N ARG A 37 -11.29 53.82 32.32
CA ARG A 37 -11.35 52.36 32.61
C ARG A 37 -10.05 51.64 32.31
N ALA A 38 -9.36 52.01 31.22
CA ALA A 38 -8.07 51.45 30.85
C ALA A 38 -6.98 51.78 31.89
N LEU A 39 -6.96 53.01 32.39
CA LEU A 39 -6.02 53.46 33.42
C LEU A 39 -6.29 52.84 34.79
N ALA A 40 -7.54 52.54 35.11
CA ALA A 40 -7.94 51.93 36.38
C ALA A 40 -7.56 50.44 36.49
N THR A 41 -7.30 49.76 35.36
CA THR A 41 -6.96 48.33 35.35
C THR A 41 -5.47 48.16 35.10
N ASP A 42 -4.73 47.56 36.04
CA ASP A 42 -3.28 47.31 35.91
C ASP A 42 -2.91 46.04 35.14
N ARG A 43 -3.91 45.26 34.74
CA ARG A 43 -3.73 44.04 33.94
C ARG A 43 -4.34 44.23 32.54
N PRO A 44 -3.78 43.58 31.50
CA PRO A 44 -4.38 43.58 30.18
C PRO A 44 -5.84 43.10 30.22
N PRO A 45 -6.74 43.69 29.42
CA PRO A 45 -8.13 43.26 29.38
C PRO A 45 -8.22 41.82 28.85
N VAL A 46 -8.64 40.88 29.70
CA VAL A 46 -8.92 39.49 29.32
C VAL A 46 -10.38 39.39 28.90
N TYR A 47 -10.63 38.95 27.68
CA TYR A 47 -11.97 38.67 27.21
C TYR A 47 -12.53 37.44 27.94
N SER A 48 -13.60 37.64 28.71
CA SER A 48 -14.38 36.53 29.28
C SER A 48 -15.85 36.78 28.94
N ARG A 49 -16.42 35.91 28.10
CA ARG A 49 -17.88 35.75 28.02
C ARG A 49 -18.27 34.73 29.09
N PRO A 50 -19.29 34.99 29.92
CA PRO A 50 -19.94 33.92 30.66
C PRO A 50 -20.49 32.93 29.63
N ALA A 51 -20.10 31.66 29.73
CA ALA A 51 -20.68 30.63 28.89
C ALA A 51 -22.19 30.57 29.17
N ARG A 52 -22.99 30.54 28.10
CA ARG A 52 -24.43 30.29 28.22
C ARG A 52 -24.57 28.86 28.77
N GLY A 53 -25.19 28.69 29.93
CA GLY A 53 -25.33 27.38 30.57
C GLY A 53 -25.93 26.34 29.62
N SER A 54 -25.37 25.14 29.63
CA SER A 54 -25.86 23.99 28.86
C SER A 54 -26.90 23.23 29.68
N ALA A 55 -27.88 22.62 29.03
CA ALA A 55 -28.86 21.74 29.70
C ALA A 55 -28.19 20.57 30.45
N VAL A 56 -26.95 20.21 30.08
CA VAL A 56 -26.18 19.15 30.75
C VAL A 56 -25.63 19.60 32.11
N ASP A 57 -25.50 20.91 32.35
CA ASP A 57 -24.91 21.44 33.58
C ASP A 57 -25.77 21.09 34.81
N ALA A 58 -27.10 20.98 34.62
CA ALA A 58 -28.03 20.58 35.67
C ALA A 58 -27.88 19.11 36.11
N VAL A 59 -27.50 18.22 35.18
CA VAL A 59 -27.35 16.77 35.41
C VAL A 59 -25.90 16.34 35.60
N GLU A 60 -24.95 17.26 35.47
CA GLU A 60 -23.52 17.00 35.65
C GLU A 60 -23.19 16.31 36.99
N PRO A 61 -23.75 16.70 38.15
CA PRO A 61 -23.49 16.01 39.41
C PRO A 61 -23.85 14.52 39.38
N GLN A 62 -24.94 14.15 38.71
CA GLN A 62 -25.39 12.76 38.57
C GLN A 62 -24.46 11.98 37.63
N ILE A 63 -23.99 12.60 36.55
CA ILE A 63 -23.00 12.01 35.63
C ILE A 63 -21.71 11.70 36.41
N ARG A 64 -21.23 12.64 37.23
CA ARG A 64 -20.04 12.47 38.05
C ARG A 64 -20.19 11.32 39.05
N GLU A 65 -21.35 11.18 39.68
CA GLU A 65 -21.60 10.09 40.63
C GLU A 65 -21.60 8.71 39.95
N LEU A 66 -22.23 8.59 38.77
CA LEU A 66 -22.18 7.37 37.97
C LEU A 66 -20.75 7.03 37.51
N LEU A 67 -19.96 8.03 37.13
CA LEU A 67 -18.57 7.83 36.73
C LEU A 67 -17.64 7.50 37.90
N LYS A 68 -17.91 7.98 39.12
CA LYS A 68 -17.19 7.55 40.33
C LYS A 68 -17.42 6.07 40.61
N GLN A 69 -18.65 5.59 40.47
CA GLN A 69 -19.00 4.19 40.73
C GLN A 69 -18.55 3.26 39.60
N THR A 70 -18.64 3.71 38.35
CA THR A 70 -18.24 2.91 37.18
C THR A 70 -17.65 3.83 36.10
N PRO A 71 -16.32 4.07 36.12
CA PRO A 71 -15.65 4.99 35.19
C PRO A 71 -15.83 4.63 33.71
N SER A 72 -16.01 3.34 33.39
CA SER A 72 -16.19 2.83 32.03
C SER A 72 -17.65 2.83 31.55
N MET A 73 -18.61 3.34 32.34
CA MET A 73 -20.03 3.26 32.03
C MET A 73 -20.35 3.88 30.66
N PRO A 74 -21.02 3.16 29.74
CA PRO A 74 -21.42 3.71 28.45
C PRO A 74 -22.33 4.92 28.59
N THR A 75 -22.14 5.93 27.74
CA THR A 75 -22.92 7.18 27.80
C THR A 75 -24.43 6.94 27.61
N THR A 76 -24.81 5.91 26.86
CA THR A 76 -26.21 5.51 26.69
C THR A 76 -26.84 5.03 28.00
N VAL A 77 -26.10 4.31 28.83
CA VAL A 77 -26.54 3.85 30.16
C VAL A 77 -26.58 5.02 31.15
N ILE A 78 -25.64 5.96 31.04
CA ILE A 78 -25.68 7.21 31.81
C ILE A 78 -26.95 8.01 31.46
N ALA A 79 -27.27 8.13 30.18
CA ALA A 79 -28.47 8.84 29.70
C ALA A 79 -29.76 8.24 30.26
N GLU A 80 -29.88 6.91 30.24
CA GLU A 80 -31.02 6.19 30.81
C GLU A 80 -31.15 6.45 32.33
N ARG A 81 -30.04 6.34 33.07
CA ARG A 81 -30.04 6.48 34.53
C ARG A 81 -30.32 7.89 35.03
N ILE A 82 -30.02 8.93 34.24
CA ILE A 82 -30.31 10.33 34.59
C ILE A 82 -31.61 10.84 33.96
N GLY A 83 -32.36 9.99 33.25
CA GLY A 83 -33.59 10.40 32.56
C GLY A 83 -33.35 11.47 31.49
N TRP A 84 -32.29 11.33 30.69
CA TRP A 84 -31.90 12.35 29.72
C TRP A 84 -32.81 12.38 28.48
N GLU A 85 -33.60 13.43 28.34
CA GLU A 85 -34.54 13.62 27.22
C GLU A 85 -34.02 14.53 26.09
N ASN A 86 -32.86 15.18 26.30
CA ASN A 86 -32.29 16.12 25.34
C ASN A 86 -31.32 15.43 24.35
N GLY A 87 -30.77 16.20 23.41
CA GLY A 87 -29.84 15.69 22.39
C GLY A 87 -28.64 14.93 22.97
N MET A 88 -28.41 13.72 22.46
CA MET A 88 -27.35 12.80 22.94
C MET A 88 -25.93 13.34 22.70
N THR A 89 -25.73 14.20 21.69
CA THR A 89 -24.42 14.77 21.36
C THR A 89 -23.84 15.59 22.51
N VAL A 90 -24.66 16.44 23.14
CA VAL A 90 -24.22 17.31 24.25
C VAL A 90 -23.84 16.49 25.48
N LEU A 91 -24.60 15.43 25.77
CA LEU A 91 -24.30 14.49 26.84
C LEU A 91 -23.00 13.71 26.55
N LYS A 92 -22.79 13.24 25.32
CA LYS A 92 -21.56 12.56 24.90
C LYS A 92 -20.34 13.45 25.04
N ASP A 93 -20.43 14.71 24.63
CA ASP A 93 -19.32 15.65 24.75
C ASP A 93 -18.98 15.92 26.22
N ARG A 94 -19.98 16.12 27.09
CA ARG A 94 -19.75 16.33 28.52
C ARG A 94 -19.21 15.08 29.22
N VAL A 95 -19.76 13.91 28.96
CA VAL A 95 -19.24 12.65 29.52
C VAL A 95 -17.81 12.41 29.05
N ARG A 96 -17.46 12.74 27.80
CA ARG A 96 -16.08 12.66 27.30
C ARG A 96 -15.13 13.60 28.05
N GLU A 97 -15.59 14.78 28.43
CA GLU A 97 -14.81 15.75 29.23
C GLU A 97 -14.62 15.28 30.68
N LEU A 98 -15.66 14.72 31.30
CA LEU A 98 -15.65 14.34 32.71
C LEU A 98 -14.97 12.99 32.99
N ARG A 99 -15.13 12.01 32.10
CA ARG A 99 -14.68 10.62 32.29
C ARG A 99 -13.18 10.47 32.60
N PRO A 100 -12.25 11.21 31.96
CA PRO A 100 -10.82 11.10 32.27
C PRO A 100 -10.47 11.35 33.74
N ALA A 101 -11.26 12.15 34.47
CA ALA A 101 -11.01 12.42 35.89
C ALA A 101 -11.37 11.24 36.82
N TYR A 102 -12.11 10.25 36.32
CA TYR A 102 -12.55 9.07 37.10
C TYR A 102 -11.92 7.77 36.61
N LEU A 103 -11.31 7.75 35.43
CA LEU A 103 -10.52 6.61 34.98
C LEU A 103 -9.28 6.48 35.88
N PRO A 104 -8.84 5.25 36.20
CA PRO A 104 -7.53 5.04 36.80
C PRO A 104 -6.48 5.79 35.98
N VAL A 105 -5.61 6.54 36.66
CA VAL A 105 -4.48 7.20 36.01
C VAL A 105 -3.66 6.09 35.35
N ASP A 106 -3.57 6.11 34.03
CA ASP A 106 -2.68 5.23 33.28
C ASP A 106 -1.26 5.76 33.45
N PRO A 107 -0.39 5.09 34.23
CA PRO A 107 0.97 5.55 34.43
C PRO A 107 1.75 5.32 33.13
N VAL A 108 1.84 6.35 32.28
CA VAL A 108 2.68 6.35 31.08
C VAL A 108 4.13 6.17 31.51
N SER A 109 4.66 4.97 31.32
CA SER A 109 6.08 4.69 31.56
C SER A 109 6.91 5.39 30.48
N ARG A 110 8.08 5.92 30.83
CA ARG A 110 9.03 6.36 29.78
C ARG A 110 9.49 5.11 29.04
N THR A 111 8.94 4.88 27.85
CA THR A 111 9.30 3.74 26.98
C THR A 111 10.83 3.70 26.83
N THR A 112 11.44 2.70 27.47
CA THR A 112 12.88 2.46 27.42
C THR A 112 13.10 1.27 26.49
N TYR A 113 13.99 1.44 25.52
CA TYR A 113 14.27 0.43 24.52
C TYR A 113 15.62 -0.20 24.81
N GLN A 114 15.67 -1.53 24.81
CA GLN A 114 16.91 -2.28 24.96
C GLN A 114 17.61 -2.47 23.60
N PRO A 115 18.95 -2.59 23.57
CA PRO A 115 19.69 -2.94 22.37
C PRO A 115 19.15 -4.20 21.68
N GLY A 116 18.97 -4.13 20.36
CA GLY A 116 18.51 -5.21 19.50
C GLY A 116 17.07 -5.68 19.72
N GLU A 117 16.35 -5.06 20.65
CA GLU A 117 15.02 -5.50 21.07
C GLU A 117 13.99 -5.38 19.96
N LEU A 118 13.86 -4.18 19.37
CA LEU A 118 12.82 -3.94 18.40
C LEU A 118 13.20 -2.87 17.37
N ALA A 119 12.53 -2.92 16.22
CA ALA A 119 12.42 -1.80 15.29
C ALA A 119 10.94 -1.48 15.04
N GLN A 120 10.62 -0.19 14.99
CA GLN A 120 9.29 0.28 14.58
C GLN A 120 9.25 0.44 13.07
N CYS A 121 8.18 -0.03 12.47
CA CYS A 121 7.97 -0.06 11.04
C CYS A 121 6.68 0.70 10.68
N ASP A 122 6.71 1.42 9.56
CA ASP A 122 5.53 2.07 9.01
C ASP A 122 5.67 2.24 7.50
N LEU A 123 4.54 2.52 6.85
CA LEU A 123 4.53 2.96 5.45
C LEU A 123 4.33 4.47 5.41
N TRP A 124 5.37 5.17 4.98
CA TRP A 124 5.30 6.58 4.67
C TRP A 124 4.93 6.79 3.20
N PHE A 125 4.03 7.73 2.93
CA PHE A 125 3.63 8.08 1.56
C PHE A 125 4.14 9.50 1.29
N PRO A 126 5.23 9.65 0.53
CA PRO A 126 5.79 10.97 0.22
C PRO A 126 4.72 11.85 -0.42
N PRO A 127 4.47 13.08 0.07
CA PRO A 127 3.49 14.00 -0.53
C PRO A 127 4.05 14.73 -1.76
N VAL A 128 4.74 14.00 -2.64
CA VAL A 128 5.32 14.52 -3.89
C VAL A 128 5.10 13.54 -5.04
N ASP A 129 4.82 14.06 -6.23
CA ASP A 129 4.66 13.23 -7.43
C ASP A 129 6.00 12.60 -7.83
N ILE A 130 6.06 11.27 -7.76
CA ILE A 130 7.20 10.48 -8.22
C ILE A 130 6.89 9.96 -9.62
N PRO A 131 7.73 10.25 -10.65
CA PRO A 131 7.58 9.64 -11.96
C PRO A 131 7.69 8.11 -11.85
N LEU A 132 6.76 7.37 -12.44
CA LEU A 132 6.72 5.89 -12.42
C LEU A 132 7.11 5.27 -13.77
N GLY A 133 7.48 6.14 -14.74
CA GLY A 133 7.68 5.77 -16.14
C GLY A 133 6.40 5.88 -16.96
N TYR A 134 6.54 5.81 -18.29
CA TYR A 134 5.41 5.82 -19.25
C TYR A 134 4.44 7.01 -19.08
N GLY A 135 4.96 8.18 -18.70
CA GLY A 135 4.17 9.39 -18.48
C GLY A 135 3.27 9.37 -17.24
N GLN A 136 3.41 8.36 -16.36
CA GLN A 136 2.66 8.25 -15.12
C GLN A 136 3.45 8.79 -13.93
N SER A 137 2.76 9.36 -12.97
CA SER A 137 3.28 9.73 -11.65
C SER A 137 2.42 9.15 -10.53
N GLY A 138 2.96 9.07 -9.33
CA GLY A 138 2.20 8.69 -8.14
C GLY A 138 2.98 8.82 -6.86
N HIS A 139 2.41 8.27 -5.79
CA HIS A 139 2.94 8.32 -4.42
C HIS A 139 3.17 6.90 -3.88
N PRO A 140 4.19 6.17 -4.35
CA PRO A 140 4.43 4.81 -3.88
C PRO A 140 4.78 4.79 -2.39
N PRO A 141 4.45 3.70 -1.67
CA PRO A 141 4.79 3.57 -0.26
C PRO A 141 6.30 3.48 -0.07
N VAL A 142 6.79 4.12 0.99
CA VAL A 142 8.15 3.98 1.50
C VAL A 142 8.07 3.19 2.80
N LEU A 143 8.65 2.00 2.80
CA LEU A 143 8.87 1.24 4.02
C LEU A 143 9.93 1.94 4.86
N VAL A 144 9.57 2.38 6.06
CA VAL A 144 10.47 3.01 7.03
C VAL A 144 10.63 2.08 8.23
N MET A 145 11.89 1.85 8.62
CA MET A 145 12.29 1.11 9.82
C MET A 145 13.13 2.01 10.72
N VAL A 146 12.78 2.08 12.00
CA VAL A 146 13.53 2.84 13.00
C VAL A 146 13.90 1.94 14.16
N SER A 147 15.19 1.78 14.43
CA SER A 147 15.62 0.98 15.57
C SER A 147 15.22 1.61 16.91
N GLY A 148 14.73 0.77 17.82
CA GLY A 148 14.32 1.15 19.16
C GLY A 148 15.46 1.67 20.04
N TYR A 149 16.69 1.17 19.93
CA TYR A 149 17.76 1.64 20.83
C TYR A 149 18.58 2.77 20.19
N SER A 150 19.13 2.53 19.00
CA SER A 150 20.01 3.48 18.31
C SER A 150 19.29 4.62 17.58
N ARG A 151 17.99 4.49 17.28
CA ARG A 151 17.24 5.39 16.37
C ARG A 151 17.79 5.42 14.94
N ILE A 152 18.59 4.42 14.54
CA ILE A 152 18.99 4.27 13.14
C ILE A 152 17.74 4.13 12.28
N ILE A 153 17.65 4.97 11.25
CA ILE A 153 16.58 4.96 10.27
C ILE A 153 17.08 4.22 9.03
N ALA A 154 16.29 3.27 8.56
CA ALA A 154 16.40 2.65 7.25
C ALA A 154 15.09 2.85 6.52
N ALA A 155 15.13 3.13 5.22
CA ALA A 155 13.92 3.28 4.44
C ALA A 155 14.14 2.88 2.98
N ARG A 156 13.08 2.37 2.34
CA ARG A 156 13.09 2.02 0.91
C ARG A 156 11.69 2.22 0.32
N MET A 157 11.61 2.89 -0.81
CA MET A 157 10.39 2.97 -1.63
C MET A 157 10.09 1.61 -2.27
N LEU A 158 8.83 1.21 -2.23
CA LEU A 158 8.32 -0.06 -2.73
C LEU A 158 7.27 0.18 -3.84
N PRO A 159 7.15 -0.73 -4.82
CA PRO A 159 6.17 -0.60 -5.90
C PRO A 159 4.73 -0.71 -5.38
N THR A 160 4.48 -1.60 -4.42
CA THR A 160 3.18 -1.72 -3.76
C THR A 160 3.31 -1.97 -2.25
N ARG A 161 2.18 -1.94 -1.54
CA ARG A 161 2.06 -2.34 -0.13
C ARG A 161 1.52 -3.77 0.03
N THR A 162 1.62 -4.60 -1.00
CA THR A 162 1.24 -6.00 -0.91
C THR A 162 2.23 -6.78 -0.06
N THR A 163 1.80 -7.93 0.48
CA THR A 163 2.63 -8.74 1.39
C THR A 163 4.00 -9.10 0.80
N GLY A 164 4.09 -9.43 -0.49
CA GLY A 164 5.36 -9.81 -1.11
C GLY A 164 6.36 -8.66 -1.22
N ASP A 165 5.92 -7.49 -1.68
CA ASP A 165 6.77 -6.30 -1.76
C ASP A 165 7.22 -5.83 -0.38
N LEU A 166 6.34 -5.94 0.63
CA LEU A 166 6.70 -5.65 2.02
C LEU A 166 7.78 -6.61 2.51
N ILE A 167 7.64 -7.92 2.27
CA ILE A 167 8.65 -8.88 2.70
C ILE A 167 9.99 -8.63 2.00
N ASP A 168 10.00 -8.43 0.68
CA ASP A 168 11.22 -8.13 -0.06
C ASP A 168 11.87 -6.81 0.41
N GLY A 169 11.04 -5.79 0.66
CA GLY A 169 11.46 -4.53 1.26
C GLY A 169 12.15 -4.73 2.61
N HIS A 170 11.54 -5.49 3.53
CA HIS A 170 12.17 -5.80 4.81
C HIS A 170 13.47 -6.59 4.63
N TRP A 171 13.48 -7.60 3.76
CA TRP A 171 14.68 -8.38 3.49
C TRP A 171 15.84 -7.49 3.06
N LYS A 172 15.59 -6.55 2.13
CA LYS A 172 16.59 -5.58 1.66
C LYS A 172 17.08 -4.67 2.78
N LEU A 173 16.18 -4.09 3.58
CA LEU A 173 16.57 -3.23 4.70
C LEU A 173 17.36 -3.97 5.78
N LEU A 174 16.94 -5.19 6.14
CA LEU A 174 17.62 -6.04 7.11
C LEU A 174 18.98 -6.54 6.59
N THR A 175 19.09 -6.78 5.27
CA THR A 175 20.36 -7.07 4.61
C THR A 175 21.31 -5.88 4.71
N CYS A 176 20.83 -4.66 4.49
CA CYS A 176 21.64 -3.44 4.69
C CYS A 176 22.10 -3.28 6.15
N TRP A 177 21.29 -3.69 7.12
CA TRP A 177 21.70 -3.71 8.53
C TRP A 177 22.64 -4.88 8.86
N ASN A 178 22.65 -5.92 8.03
CA ASN A 178 23.27 -7.21 8.29
C ASN A 178 22.90 -7.75 9.69
N ALA A 179 21.64 -7.55 10.08
CA ALA A 179 21.13 -7.85 11.41
C ALA A 179 19.61 -7.81 11.42
N VAL A 180 19.00 -8.54 12.34
CA VAL A 180 17.54 -8.64 12.49
C VAL A 180 17.13 -8.32 13.94
N PRO A 181 16.33 -7.28 14.19
CA PRO A 181 15.84 -7.00 15.54
C PRO A 181 14.95 -8.14 16.04
N ARG A 182 14.91 -8.37 17.36
CA ARG A 182 14.11 -9.45 17.95
C ARG A 182 12.60 -9.26 17.74
N MET A 183 12.17 -8.02 17.50
CA MET A 183 10.78 -7.69 17.21
C MET A 183 10.66 -6.61 16.12
N LEU A 184 9.74 -6.80 15.19
CA LEU A 184 9.28 -5.77 14.27
C LEU A 184 7.89 -5.31 14.70
N VAL A 185 7.78 -4.04 15.05
CA VAL A 185 6.55 -3.41 15.52
C VAL A 185 5.86 -2.75 14.35
N TRP A 186 4.63 -3.17 14.07
CA TRP A 186 3.80 -2.72 12.96
C TRP A 186 2.45 -2.24 13.45
N ASP A 187 1.86 -1.28 12.74
CA ASP A 187 0.43 -1.00 12.86
C ASP A 187 -0.40 -2.06 12.10
N ASN A 188 -1.73 -1.94 12.11
CA ASN A 188 -2.65 -2.81 11.37
C ASN A 188 -2.62 -2.54 9.85
N GLU A 189 -1.46 -2.74 9.23
CA GLU A 189 -1.28 -2.69 7.78
C GLU A 189 -1.77 -3.98 7.12
N ALA A 190 -2.57 -3.86 6.06
CA ALA A 190 -3.25 -5.01 5.46
C ALA A 190 -2.29 -6.06 4.89
N GLY A 191 -1.15 -5.63 4.32
CA GLY A 191 -0.14 -6.55 3.80
C GLY A 191 0.63 -7.32 4.88
N ILE A 192 0.67 -6.81 6.12
CA ILE A 192 1.31 -7.46 7.26
C ILE A 192 0.31 -8.33 8.01
N GLY A 193 -0.85 -7.78 8.33
CA GLY A 193 -1.94 -8.43 9.05
C GLY A 193 -2.81 -7.44 9.83
N ARG A 194 -4.07 -7.82 10.09
CA ARG A 194 -5.01 -7.05 10.94
C ARG A 194 -5.39 -7.90 12.15
N GLY A 195 -4.83 -7.60 13.32
CA GLY A 195 -4.96 -8.42 14.54
C GLY A 195 -4.24 -9.78 14.48
N LYS A 196 -4.19 -10.43 13.32
CA LYS A 196 -3.37 -11.62 13.04
C LYS A 196 -2.52 -11.37 11.80
N VAL A 197 -1.26 -11.78 11.89
CA VAL A 197 -0.27 -11.71 10.81
C VAL A 197 -0.71 -12.62 9.65
N THR A 198 -0.46 -12.19 8.41
CA THR A 198 -0.70 -13.03 7.21
C THR A 198 0.21 -14.26 7.23
N THR A 199 -0.17 -15.33 6.52
CA THR A 199 0.60 -16.58 6.48
C THR A 199 2.03 -16.35 5.99
N ASP A 200 2.20 -15.59 4.91
CA ASP A 200 3.52 -15.32 4.32
C ASP A 200 4.39 -14.48 5.26
N PHE A 201 3.81 -13.48 5.92
CA PHE A 201 4.56 -12.64 6.86
C PHE A 201 4.89 -13.38 8.17
N ALA A 202 4.06 -14.33 8.58
CA ALA A 202 4.39 -15.26 9.67
C ALA A 202 5.51 -16.23 9.29
N ALA A 203 5.52 -16.74 8.05
CA ALA A 203 6.61 -17.56 7.52
C ALA A 203 7.92 -16.76 7.43
N PHE A 204 7.84 -15.50 7.00
CA PHE A 204 8.97 -14.57 7.00
C PHE A 204 9.51 -14.31 8.41
N ALA A 205 8.63 -14.08 9.38
CA ALA A 205 9.00 -13.92 10.78
C ALA A 205 9.73 -15.16 11.33
N GLY A 206 9.23 -16.36 11.00
CA GLY A 206 9.87 -17.63 11.33
C GLY A 206 11.25 -17.80 10.69
N LEU A 207 11.39 -17.43 9.40
CA LEU A 207 12.67 -17.46 8.69
C LEU A 207 13.72 -16.58 9.35
N LEU A 208 13.31 -15.39 9.80
CA LEU A 208 14.16 -14.41 10.46
C LEU A 208 14.33 -14.65 11.98
N ALA A 209 13.60 -15.62 12.54
CA ALA A 209 13.46 -15.83 13.98
C ALA A 209 13.05 -14.54 14.76
N THR A 210 12.30 -13.64 14.13
CA THR A 210 11.85 -12.37 14.72
C THR A 210 10.37 -12.42 15.08
N ARG A 211 9.97 -11.65 16.10
CA ARG A 211 8.56 -11.50 16.46
C ARG A 211 7.92 -10.34 15.69
N ILE A 212 6.74 -10.56 15.11
CA ILE A 212 5.92 -9.47 14.58
C ILE A 212 4.92 -9.05 15.64
N TYR A 213 4.97 -7.78 16.04
CA TYR A 213 4.03 -7.20 16.98
C TYR A 213 3.11 -6.23 16.25
N LEU A 214 1.82 -6.55 16.20
CA LEU A 214 0.78 -5.68 15.64
C LEU A 214 0.18 -4.83 16.76
N CYS A 215 0.34 -3.51 16.67
CA CYS A 215 -0.18 -2.58 17.66
C CYS A 215 -1.70 -2.65 17.74
N ARG A 216 -2.23 -2.52 18.95
CA ARG A 216 -3.67 -2.39 19.17
C ARG A 216 -4.12 -0.96 18.80
N PRO A 217 -5.36 -0.76 18.35
CA PRO A 217 -5.89 0.58 18.14
C PRO A 217 -5.78 1.42 19.43
N ARG A 218 -5.19 2.62 19.32
CA ARG A 218 -4.95 3.59 20.42
C ARG A 218 -3.82 3.24 21.40
N ASP A 219 -2.73 2.65 20.92
CA ASP A 219 -1.48 2.50 21.68
C ASP A 219 -0.41 3.50 21.17
N PRO A 220 -0.44 4.77 21.63
CA PRO A 220 0.49 5.82 21.17
C PRO A 220 1.93 5.60 21.63
N GLU A 221 2.18 4.80 22.67
CA GLU A 221 3.52 4.56 23.20
C GLU A 221 4.39 3.75 22.22
N ALA A 222 3.75 2.87 21.44
CA ALA A 222 4.43 1.92 20.56
C ALA A 222 4.89 2.49 19.20
N LYS A 223 4.48 3.72 18.79
CA LYS A 223 4.71 4.23 17.42
C LYS A 223 5.42 5.59 17.30
N GLY A 224 5.77 6.23 18.42
CA GLY A 224 6.33 7.59 18.39
C GLY A 224 7.71 7.75 17.73
N LEU A 225 8.44 6.68 17.38
CA LEU A 225 9.73 6.80 16.69
C LEU A 225 9.55 6.98 15.19
N VAL A 226 8.69 6.15 14.59
CA VAL A 226 8.50 6.13 13.14
C VAL A 226 7.70 7.33 12.66
N GLU A 227 6.73 7.83 13.44
CA GLU A 227 6.02 9.08 13.14
C GLU A 227 6.99 10.28 13.06
N ARG A 228 7.93 10.36 14.01
CA ARG A 228 8.98 11.39 13.98
C ARG A 228 9.96 11.20 12.83
N ALA A 229 10.25 9.97 12.45
CA ALA A 229 11.10 9.69 11.28
C ALA A 229 10.41 10.09 9.98
N ASN A 230 9.11 9.80 9.82
CA ASN A 230 8.31 10.20 8.67
C ASN A 230 8.25 11.72 8.54
N GLY A 231 7.97 12.45 9.64
CA GLY A 231 8.03 13.90 9.64
C GLY A 231 9.43 14.46 9.32
N TYR A 232 10.49 13.75 9.70
CA TYR A 232 11.86 14.13 9.35
C TYR A 232 12.17 13.89 7.86
N LEU A 233 11.66 12.81 7.26
CA LEU A 233 11.74 12.58 5.82
C LEU A 233 11.02 13.70 5.05
N GLU A 234 9.82 14.10 5.49
CA GLU A 234 9.08 15.20 4.85
C GLU A 234 9.77 16.54 4.96
N THR A 235 10.28 16.88 6.14
CA THR A 235 10.83 18.22 6.40
C THR A 235 12.29 18.38 6.00
N SER A 236 13.05 17.29 5.84
CA SER A 236 14.51 17.36 5.63
C SER A 236 15.02 16.51 4.47
N PHE A 237 14.31 15.46 4.05
CA PHE A 237 14.67 14.70 2.85
C PHE A 237 13.97 15.24 1.61
N LEU A 238 12.68 15.54 1.62
CA LEU A 238 12.00 15.98 0.39
C LEU A 238 12.36 17.39 -0.12
N PRO A 239 12.51 18.44 0.71
CA PRO A 239 12.56 19.80 0.21
C PRO A 239 13.71 20.04 -0.78
N GLY A 240 13.38 20.60 -1.95
CA GLY A 240 14.32 20.97 -3.00
C GLY A 240 14.86 19.81 -3.84
N ARG A 241 14.44 18.55 -3.59
CA ARG A 241 14.82 17.40 -4.42
C ARG A 241 13.84 17.21 -5.57
N THR A 242 14.37 16.73 -6.68
CA THR A 242 13.60 16.22 -7.82
C THR A 242 13.99 14.76 -8.03
N PHE A 243 13.05 13.98 -8.55
CA PHE A 243 13.23 12.55 -8.77
C PHE A 243 12.92 12.20 -10.21
N THR A 244 13.79 11.43 -10.86
CA THR A 244 13.55 10.91 -12.21
C THR A 244 12.75 9.61 -12.22
N GLY A 245 12.66 8.95 -11.06
CA GLY A 245 11.90 7.73 -10.87
C GLY A 245 12.15 7.08 -9.50
N PRO A 246 11.59 5.89 -9.25
CA PRO A 246 11.71 5.23 -7.95
C PRO A 246 13.13 4.79 -7.60
N ASP A 247 13.93 4.38 -8.59
CA ASP A 247 15.34 4.01 -8.39
C ASP A 247 16.21 5.20 -7.99
N ASP A 248 15.98 6.35 -8.64
CA ASP A 248 16.64 7.61 -8.29
C ASP A 248 16.21 8.07 -6.89
N PHE A 249 14.92 7.99 -6.55
CA PHE A 249 14.42 8.25 -5.20
C PHE A 249 15.15 7.39 -4.15
N ASN A 250 15.23 6.08 -4.37
CA ASN A 250 15.90 5.15 -3.46
C ASN A 250 17.41 5.43 -3.35
N THR A 251 18.05 5.82 -4.45
CA THR A 251 19.47 6.21 -4.47
C THR A 251 19.71 7.46 -3.64
N GLN A 252 18.92 8.52 -3.86
CA GLN A 252 19.00 9.76 -3.10
C GLN A 252 18.65 9.55 -1.61
N LEU A 253 17.63 8.74 -1.32
CA LEU A 253 17.23 8.40 0.05
C LEU A 253 18.34 7.67 0.79
N THR A 254 18.97 6.66 0.15
CA THR A 254 20.09 5.93 0.74
C THR A 254 21.27 6.85 1.04
N ALA A 255 21.64 7.71 0.09
CA ALA A 255 22.71 8.68 0.28
C ALA A 255 22.41 9.66 1.42
N TRP A 256 21.17 10.15 1.51
CA TRP A 256 20.75 11.05 2.57
C TRP A 256 20.70 10.37 3.94
N LEU A 257 20.24 9.10 4.02
CA LEU A 257 20.18 8.35 5.28
C LEU A 257 21.57 8.17 5.91
N ASN A 258 22.62 8.05 5.11
CA ASN A 258 24.01 8.01 5.59
C ASN A 258 24.41 9.31 6.33
N ILE A 259 23.86 10.45 5.93
CA ILE A 259 24.08 11.74 6.58
C ILE A 259 23.14 11.88 7.78
N ALA A 260 21.85 11.59 7.58
CA ALA A 260 20.81 11.67 8.60
C ALA A 260 21.17 10.87 9.86
N ASN A 261 21.67 9.64 9.71
CA ASN A 261 22.01 8.77 10.84
C ASN A 261 23.27 9.23 11.60
N ARG A 262 24.01 10.23 11.09
CA ARG A 262 25.15 10.87 11.76
C ARG A 262 24.79 12.19 12.45
N ARG A 263 23.53 12.61 12.42
CA ARG A 263 23.09 13.85 13.08
C ARG A 263 23.04 13.68 14.60
N GLN A 264 23.25 14.78 15.33
CA GLN A 264 23.03 14.78 16.77
C GLN A 264 21.52 14.63 17.07
N HIS A 265 21.13 13.56 17.76
CA HIS A 265 19.73 13.30 18.06
C HIS A 265 19.38 13.79 19.47
N ARG A 266 18.63 14.90 19.57
CA ARG A 266 18.31 15.61 20.83
C ARG A 266 17.85 14.68 21.97
N THR A 267 16.87 13.82 21.72
CA THR A 267 16.34 12.90 22.75
C THR A 267 17.33 11.82 23.18
N LEU A 268 18.27 11.43 22.31
CA LEU A 268 19.29 10.44 22.64
C LEU A 268 20.51 11.06 23.32
N GLY A 269 20.76 12.35 23.10
CA GLY A 269 22.01 13.00 23.50
C GLY A 269 23.24 12.52 22.72
N ALA A 270 23.06 11.73 21.65
CA ALA A 270 24.12 11.13 20.85
C ALA A 270 23.71 11.06 19.37
N ARG A 271 24.65 10.74 18.48
CA ARG A 271 24.32 10.43 17.08
C ARG A 271 23.83 8.98 16.98
N PRO A 272 22.79 8.68 16.18
CA PRO A 272 22.31 7.31 15.99
C PRO A 272 23.42 6.32 15.63
N ILE A 273 24.34 6.74 14.74
CA ILE A 273 25.48 5.93 14.32
C ILE A 273 26.42 5.54 15.46
N ASP A 274 26.59 6.39 16.48
CA ASP A 274 27.49 6.11 17.62
C ASP A 274 26.94 4.99 18.51
N ARG A 275 25.61 4.76 18.46
CA ARG A 275 24.94 3.70 19.22
C ARG A 275 24.68 2.46 18.38
N TRP A 276 24.91 2.52 17.07
CA TRP A 276 24.50 1.47 16.14
C TRP A 276 25.16 0.13 16.44
N GLU A 277 26.47 0.09 16.70
CA GLU A 277 27.16 -1.19 16.91
C GLU A 277 26.72 -1.90 18.19
N ALA A 278 26.50 -1.14 19.27
CA ALA A 278 25.94 -1.68 20.51
C ALA A 278 24.52 -2.23 20.32
N ASP A 279 23.74 -1.63 19.43
CA ASP A 279 22.40 -2.09 19.06
C ASP A 279 22.45 -3.37 18.21
N ARG A 280 23.19 -3.29 17.10
CA ARG A 280 23.33 -4.33 16.08
C ARG A 280 23.93 -5.61 16.64
N SER A 281 24.91 -5.51 17.54
CA SER A 281 25.52 -6.68 18.19
C SER A 281 24.55 -7.46 19.09
N GLN A 282 23.42 -6.87 19.47
CA GLN A 282 22.37 -7.51 20.27
C GLN A 282 21.17 -7.97 19.43
N MET A 283 21.21 -7.72 18.11
CA MET A 283 20.23 -8.23 17.15
C MET A 283 20.57 -9.69 16.76
N LEU A 284 19.62 -10.36 16.13
CA LEU A 284 19.82 -11.68 15.54
C LEU A 284 20.65 -11.55 14.26
N ALA A 285 21.40 -12.61 13.95
CA ALA A 285 22.09 -12.70 12.66
C ALA A 285 21.07 -12.86 11.52
N LEU A 286 21.37 -12.25 10.37
CA LEU A 286 20.60 -12.51 9.16
C LEU A 286 20.79 -13.99 8.77
N PRO A 287 19.71 -14.74 8.47
CA PRO A 287 19.85 -16.14 8.11
C PRO A 287 20.66 -16.29 6.80
N PRO A 288 21.56 -17.29 6.69
CA PRO A 288 22.42 -17.51 5.53
C PRO A 288 21.65 -18.21 4.41
N VAL A 289 20.55 -17.61 3.98
CA VAL A 289 19.63 -18.13 2.96
C VAL A 289 19.40 -17.06 1.91
N ASP A 290 19.07 -17.49 0.70
CA ASP A 290 18.66 -16.57 -0.36
C ASP A 290 17.42 -15.76 0.07
N PRO A 291 17.26 -14.54 -0.49
CA PRO A 291 16.06 -13.75 -0.31
C PRO A 291 14.83 -14.62 -0.55
N PRO A 292 13.86 -14.62 0.36
CA PRO A 292 12.74 -15.50 0.21
C PRO A 292 11.83 -14.92 -0.87
N ARG A 293 11.80 -15.59 -2.03
CA ARG A 293 11.07 -15.11 -3.20
C ARG A 293 9.58 -15.48 -3.08
N TRP A 294 8.86 -14.83 -2.18
CA TRP A 294 7.49 -15.20 -1.79
C TRP A 294 6.45 -14.95 -2.88
N TRP A 295 6.72 -14.05 -3.83
CA TRP A 295 5.92 -13.96 -5.03
C TRP A 295 6.32 -15.06 -6.02
N ARG A 296 5.67 -16.21 -5.86
CA ARG A 296 5.73 -17.33 -6.80
C ARG A 296 4.33 -17.70 -7.22
N PHE A 297 4.09 -17.69 -8.52
CA PHE A 297 2.93 -18.34 -9.07
C PHE A 297 3.32 -19.10 -10.33
N ALA A 298 2.58 -20.16 -10.60
CA ALA A 298 2.75 -20.93 -11.81
C ALA A 298 1.60 -20.62 -12.75
N THR A 299 1.92 -20.36 -14.02
CA THR A 299 0.91 -20.12 -15.05
C THR A 299 1.28 -20.83 -16.33
N ARG A 300 0.30 -21.13 -17.17
CA ARG A 300 0.53 -21.67 -18.51
C ARG A 300 0.66 -20.52 -19.49
N ILE A 301 1.73 -20.51 -20.28
CA ILE A 301 1.93 -19.45 -21.26
C ILE A 301 0.96 -19.61 -22.43
N SER A 302 0.15 -18.58 -22.65
CA SER A 302 -0.78 -18.46 -23.77
C SER A 302 -0.06 -18.18 -25.09
N ARG A 303 -0.79 -18.25 -26.21
CA ARG A 303 -0.24 -18.06 -27.57
C ARG A 303 0.33 -16.67 -27.81
N ASP A 304 -0.15 -15.68 -27.07
CA ASP A 304 0.35 -14.31 -27.06
C ASP A 304 1.68 -14.16 -26.33
N HIS A 305 2.17 -15.18 -25.61
CA HIS A 305 3.47 -15.23 -24.90
C HIS A 305 3.70 -14.14 -23.84
N TYR A 306 2.66 -13.68 -23.14
CA TYR A 306 2.80 -12.75 -22.01
C TYR A 306 2.37 -13.39 -20.68
N ILE A 307 2.92 -12.86 -19.58
CA ILE A 307 2.42 -13.06 -18.23
C ILE A 307 2.01 -11.73 -17.63
N ARG A 308 0.98 -11.72 -16.78
CA ARG A 308 0.60 -10.52 -16.04
C ARG A 308 1.19 -10.56 -14.64
N VAL A 309 1.81 -9.46 -14.23
CA VAL A 309 2.19 -9.22 -12.84
C VAL A 309 1.69 -7.84 -12.43
N ASP A 310 0.93 -7.79 -11.33
CA ASP A 310 0.03 -6.69 -10.97
C ASP A 310 -0.89 -6.30 -12.13
N THR A 311 -0.59 -5.19 -12.79
CA THR A 311 -1.35 -4.64 -13.93
C THR A 311 -0.55 -4.61 -15.22
N CYS A 312 0.69 -5.08 -15.21
CA CYS A 312 1.60 -5.01 -16.34
C CYS A 312 1.81 -6.40 -16.95
N ASP A 313 1.84 -6.44 -18.28
CA ASP A 313 2.06 -7.65 -19.06
C ASP A 313 3.53 -7.71 -19.49
N TYR A 314 4.22 -8.80 -19.15
CA TYR A 314 5.63 -9.02 -19.45
C TYR A 314 5.75 -10.16 -20.45
N SER A 315 6.44 -9.92 -21.56
CA SER A 315 6.69 -10.94 -22.57
C SER A 315 7.55 -12.07 -22.02
N VAL A 316 7.30 -13.29 -22.48
CA VAL A 316 8.08 -14.49 -22.20
C VAL A 316 8.58 -15.06 -23.51
N HIS A 317 9.76 -15.68 -23.49
CA HIS A 317 10.31 -16.30 -24.70
C HIS A 317 9.27 -17.25 -25.33
N PRO A 318 8.90 -17.08 -26.61
CA PRO A 318 7.83 -17.84 -27.27
C PRO A 318 8.00 -19.37 -27.28
N LEU A 319 9.23 -19.89 -27.07
CA LEU A 319 9.48 -21.32 -26.86
C LEU A 319 8.78 -21.89 -25.60
N ALA A 320 8.31 -21.01 -24.71
CA ALA A 320 7.52 -21.37 -23.54
C ALA A 320 6.01 -21.46 -23.85
N ILE A 321 5.53 -21.07 -25.04
CA ILE A 321 4.11 -21.13 -25.39
C ILE A 321 3.57 -22.54 -25.16
N GLY A 322 2.44 -22.62 -24.46
CA GLY A 322 1.79 -23.86 -24.10
C GLY A 322 2.47 -24.62 -22.96
N LYS A 323 3.60 -24.17 -22.40
CA LYS A 323 4.25 -24.77 -21.23
C LYS A 323 3.77 -24.09 -19.95
N LYS A 324 3.80 -24.84 -18.84
CA LYS A 324 3.63 -24.28 -17.49
C LYS A 324 4.98 -23.71 -17.05
N VAL A 325 4.98 -22.46 -16.60
CA VAL A 325 6.18 -21.75 -16.12
C VAL A 325 6.02 -21.38 -14.66
N GLN A 326 7.15 -21.09 -14.00
CA GLN A 326 7.22 -20.50 -12.67
C GLN A 326 7.63 -19.03 -12.81
N VAL A 327 6.79 -18.13 -12.28
CA VAL A 327 7.05 -16.70 -12.21
C VAL A 327 7.56 -16.38 -10.81
N ARG A 328 8.68 -15.68 -10.73
CA ARG A 328 9.25 -15.11 -9.51
C ARG A 328 9.34 -13.61 -9.69
N THR A 329 9.04 -12.85 -8.66
CA THR A 329 9.23 -11.41 -8.73
C THR A 329 9.56 -10.86 -7.35
N ASP A 330 10.32 -9.77 -7.36
CA ASP A 330 10.63 -8.95 -6.20
C ASP A 330 10.39 -7.47 -6.57
N THR A 331 10.81 -6.54 -5.72
CA THR A 331 10.59 -5.11 -5.96
C THR A 331 11.41 -4.53 -7.12
N ASP A 332 12.40 -5.26 -7.64
CA ASP A 332 13.31 -4.80 -8.70
C ASP A 332 13.10 -5.55 -10.02
N GLU A 333 12.71 -6.84 -9.99
CA GLU A 333 12.60 -7.67 -11.20
C GLU A 333 11.44 -8.68 -11.24
N VAL A 334 11.14 -9.13 -12.45
CA VAL A 334 10.24 -10.26 -12.78
C VAL A 334 11.04 -11.29 -13.57
N ILE A 335 11.18 -12.50 -13.03
CA ILE A 335 11.89 -13.64 -13.62
C ILE A 335 10.91 -14.78 -13.91
N VAL A 336 11.03 -15.37 -15.09
CA VAL A 336 10.20 -16.53 -15.51
C VAL A 336 11.11 -17.70 -15.85
N THR A 337 10.79 -18.88 -15.32
CA THR A 337 11.55 -20.13 -15.51
C THR A 337 10.63 -21.27 -15.93
N LEU A 338 11.13 -22.25 -16.69
CA LEU A 338 10.31 -23.40 -17.13
C LEU A 338 9.90 -24.34 -15.97
N SER A 339 10.73 -24.43 -14.94
CA SER A 339 10.51 -25.24 -13.74
C SER A 339 11.27 -24.61 -12.56
N PRO A 340 11.00 -25.01 -11.31
CA PRO A 340 11.82 -24.58 -10.18
C PRO A 340 13.30 -24.94 -10.41
N GLY A 341 14.18 -23.94 -10.52
CA GLY A 341 15.60 -24.13 -10.85
C GLY A 341 15.89 -24.47 -12.32
N GLY A 342 14.89 -24.44 -13.19
CA GLY A 342 15.04 -24.67 -14.62
C GLY A 342 15.50 -23.44 -15.40
N ALA A 343 15.61 -23.58 -16.71
CA ALA A 343 16.04 -22.51 -17.61
C ALA A 343 15.16 -21.26 -17.51
N GLU A 344 15.80 -20.10 -17.44
CA GLU A 344 15.18 -18.79 -17.52
C GLU A 344 14.66 -18.54 -18.93
N VAL A 345 13.41 -18.09 -19.03
CA VAL A 345 12.72 -17.78 -20.29
C VAL A 345 12.22 -16.35 -20.36
N ALA A 346 12.40 -15.58 -19.28
CA ALA A 346 12.24 -14.13 -19.28
C ALA A 346 12.88 -13.53 -18.03
N ARG A 347 13.44 -12.32 -18.16
CA ARG A 347 13.79 -11.44 -17.05
C ARG A 347 13.51 -10.01 -17.46
N HIS A 348 12.78 -9.30 -16.61
CA HIS A 348 12.40 -7.91 -16.84
C HIS A 348 12.64 -7.09 -15.58
N PRO A 349 13.10 -5.83 -15.69
CA PRO A 349 12.95 -4.87 -14.61
C PRO A 349 11.48 -4.75 -14.21
N ARG A 350 11.22 -4.58 -12.92
CA ARG A 350 9.87 -4.38 -12.41
C ARG A 350 9.33 -3.04 -12.89
N CYS A 351 8.17 -3.05 -13.55
CA CYS A 351 7.49 -1.82 -13.97
C CYS A 351 6.66 -1.26 -12.81
N TRP A 352 6.86 0.03 -12.52
CA TRP A 352 6.14 0.76 -11.47
C TRP A 352 4.90 1.51 -12.00
N ALA A 353 4.87 1.80 -13.30
CA ALA A 353 3.67 2.29 -13.98
C ALA A 353 2.59 1.19 -14.05
N LYS A 354 1.35 1.59 -14.30
CA LYS A 354 0.22 0.66 -14.42
C LYS A 354 -0.14 0.39 -15.88
N GLN A 355 -0.73 -0.77 -16.13
CA GLN A 355 -1.35 -1.14 -17.42
C GLN A 355 -0.38 -1.04 -18.62
N GLN A 356 0.87 -1.43 -18.41
CA GLN A 356 1.89 -1.42 -19.47
C GLN A 356 2.10 -2.83 -20.05
N THR A 357 2.52 -2.87 -21.31
CA THR A 357 2.99 -4.10 -21.97
C THR A 357 4.48 -3.97 -22.24
N ILE A 358 5.27 -4.81 -21.56
CA ILE A 358 6.73 -4.81 -21.58
C ILE A 358 7.19 -5.97 -22.46
N THR A 359 7.65 -5.62 -23.65
CA THR A 359 8.11 -6.58 -24.65
C THR A 359 9.63 -6.54 -24.77
N ASP A 360 10.28 -7.66 -24.48
CA ASP A 360 11.70 -7.84 -24.77
C ASP A 360 11.88 -7.92 -26.31
N PRO A 361 12.76 -7.11 -26.91
CA PRO A 361 13.06 -7.18 -28.33
C PRO A 361 13.46 -8.59 -28.82
N VAL A 362 14.13 -9.39 -27.98
CA VAL A 362 14.49 -10.79 -28.27
C VAL A 362 13.22 -11.64 -28.38
N HIS A 363 12.29 -11.50 -27.45
CA HIS A 363 11.01 -12.24 -27.48
C HIS A 363 10.19 -11.84 -28.71
N ALA A 364 10.13 -10.55 -29.04
CA ALA A 364 9.43 -10.06 -30.22
C ALA A 364 9.98 -10.66 -31.52
N ARG A 365 11.32 -10.70 -31.67
CA ARG A 365 11.99 -11.33 -32.83
C ARG A 365 11.72 -12.82 -32.90
N ALA A 366 11.86 -13.55 -31.79
CA ALA A 366 11.57 -14.98 -31.72
C ALA A 366 10.10 -15.28 -32.09
N ALA A 367 9.17 -14.44 -31.65
CA ALA A 367 7.75 -14.59 -31.96
C ALA A 367 7.46 -14.35 -33.44
N ALA A 368 8.16 -13.39 -34.06
CA ALA A 368 8.04 -13.11 -35.49
C ALA A 368 8.50 -14.30 -36.34
N LEU A 369 9.64 -14.92 -35.99
CA LEU A 369 10.16 -16.12 -36.67
C LEU A 369 9.17 -17.28 -36.58
N LEU A 370 8.71 -17.63 -35.37
CA LEU A 370 7.74 -18.72 -35.20
C LEU A 370 6.42 -18.48 -35.94
N ARG A 371 5.95 -17.23 -36.03
CA ARG A 371 4.76 -16.89 -36.84
C ARG A 371 5.01 -17.06 -38.33
N GLY A 372 6.20 -16.70 -38.81
CA GLY A 372 6.63 -16.94 -40.19
C GLY A 372 6.60 -18.43 -40.51
N ASP A 373 7.30 -19.23 -39.71
CA ASP A 373 7.39 -20.68 -39.86
C ASP A 373 6.00 -21.33 -39.84
N TYR A 374 5.14 -20.94 -38.90
CA TYR A 374 3.77 -21.45 -38.82
C TYR A 374 2.97 -21.16 -40.09
N ARG A 375 3.05 -19.93 -40.64
CA ARG A 375 2.38 -19.56 -41.89
C ARG A 375 2.92 -20.35 -43.08
N HIS A 376 4.24 -20.54 -43.16
CA HIS A 376 4.87 -21.35 -44.20
C HIS A 376 4.38 -22.80 -44.12
N HIS A 377 4.41 -23.42 -42.94
CA HIS A 377 3.90 -24.77 -42.74
C HIS A 377 2.41 -24.90 -43.09
N GLN A 378 1.59 -23.91 -42.73
CA GLN A 378 0.16 -23.91 -43.06
C GLN A 378 -0.06 -23.81 -44.58
N ALA A 379 0.69 -22.95 -45.27
CA ALA A 379 0.63 -22.82 -46.72
C ALA A 379 1.08 -24.11 -47.43
N SER A 380 2.18 -24.72 -46.99
CA SER A 380 2.66 -26.00 -47.51
C SER A 380 1.64 -27.12 -47.31
N ARG A 381 0.99 -27.20 -46.13
CA ARG A 381 -0.08 -28.17 -45.86
C ARG A 381 -1.30 -27.94 -46.75
N ALA A 382 -1.70 -26.70 -46.96
CA ALA A 382 -2.83 -26.37 -47.83
C ALA A 382 -2.54 -26.72 -49.31
N LEU A 383 -1.31 -26.48 -49.78
CA LEU A 383 -0.87 -26.88 -51.12
C LEU A 383 -0.87 -28.40 -51.28
N ALA A 384 -0.29 -29.13 -50.32
CA ALA A 384 -0.29 -30.59 -50.31
C ALA A 384 -1.71 -31.18 -50.29
N ALA A 385 -2.62 -30.60 -49.48
CA ALA A 385 -4.02 -31.02 -49.44
C ALA A 385 -4.76 -30.78 -50.77
N ARG A 386 -4.48 -29.65 -51.45
CA ARG A 386 -5.03 -29.37 -52.79
C ARG A 386 -4.50 -30.34 -53.84
N GLN A 387 -3.20 -30.65 -53.81
CA GLN A 387 -2.58 -31.61 -54.73
C GLN A 387 -3.12 -33.03 -54.50
N ALA A 388 -3.29 -33.45 -53.25
CA ALA A 388 -3.91 -34.74 -52.92
C ALA A 388 -5.38 -34.80 -53.38
N GLY A 389 -6.15 -33.72 -53.16
CA GLY A 389 -7.54 -33.62 -53.64
C GLY A 389 -7.67 -33.65 -55.16
N ALA A 390 -6.75 -33.00 -55.89
CA ALA A 390 -6.68 -33.02 -57.34
C ALA A 390 -6.27 -34.41 -57.89
N ALA A 391 -5.35 -35.11 -57.21
CA ALA A 391 -4.97 -36.48 -57.57
C ALA A 391 -6.15 -37.45 -57.38
N THR A 392 -6.91 -37.34 -56.28
CA THR A 392 -8.12 -38.15 -56.08
C THR A 392 -9.25 -37.85 -57.07
N ALA A 393 -9.31 -36.63 -57.62
CA ALA A 393 -10.28 -36.28 -58.67
C ALA A 393 -9.87 -36.81 -60.06
N ALA A 394 -8.57 -37.00 -60.30
CA ALA A 394 -8.04 -37.58 -61.54
C ALA A 394 -8.17 -39.11 -61.58
N ASP A 395 -8.29 -39.78 -60.41
CA ASP A 395 -8.47 -41.24 -60.26
C ASP A 395 -9.95 -41.68 -60.19
N LEU A 396 -10.91 -40.79 -60.52
CA LEU A 396 -12.30 -41.19 -60.68
C LEU A 396 -12.46 -42.03 -61.96
N VAL A 397 -12.45 -43.34 -61.80
CA VAL A 397 -12.92 -44.32 -62.80
C VAL A 397 -14.30 -43.88 -63.30
N GLU A 398 -14.45 -43.68 -64.62
CA GLU A 398 -15.75 -43.56 -65.27
C GLU A 398 -16.55 -44.83 -64.98
N VAL A 399 -17.47 -44.75 -64.02
CA VAL A 399 -18.49 -45.78 -63.83
C VAL A 399 -19.61 -45.47 -64.81
N GLU A 400 -19.81 -46.36 -65.78
CA GLU A 400 -20.94 -46.35 -66.70
C GLU A 400 -22.25 -46.21 -65.92
N GLN A 401 -22.91 -45.05 -66.00
CA GLN A 401 -24.25 -44.89 -65.47
C GLN A 401 -25.23 -45.65 -66.37
N ARG A 402 -25.65 -46.84 -65.92
CA ARG A 402 -26.79 -47.53 -66.55
C ARG A 402 -28.05 -46.69 -66.42
N GLN A 403 -28.83 -46.66 -67.51
CA GLN A 403 -30.11 -45.97 -67.61
C GLN A 403 -31.07 -46.43 -66.49
N LEU A 404 -31.83 -45.48 -65.94
CA LEU A 404 -32.72 -45.65 -64.77
C LEU A 404 -33.85 -46.68 -64.99
N ASP A 405 -34.20 -46.94 -66.25
CA ASP A 405 -35.16 -47.98 -66.68
C ASP A 405 -34.73 -49.41 -66.31
N SER A 406 -33.45 -49.62 -66.02
CA SER A 406 -32.91 -50.89 -65.54
C SER A 406 -33.30 -51.20 -64.08
N TYR A 407 -33.60 -50.18 -63.26
CA TYR A 407 -34.04 -50.35 -61.87
C TYR A 407 -35.55 -50.60 -61.77
N ASP A 408 -36.34 -49.99 -62.64
CA ASP A 408 -37.81 -50.13 -62.65
C ASP A 408 -38.28 -51.54 -63.05
N ARG A 409 -37.47 -52.29 -63.82
CA ARG A 409 -37.72 -53.72 -64.11
C ARG A 409 -37.34 -54.66 -62.96
N MET A 410 -36.46 -54.25 -62.05
CA MET A 410 -35.97 -55.10 -60.95
C MET A 410 -36.87 -55.01 -59.71
N PHE A 411 -37.67 -53.95 -59.58
CA PHE A 411 -38.54 -53.70 -58.42
C PHE A 411 -40.05 -53.86 -58.68
N THR A 412 -40.47 -54.40 -59.83
CA THR A 412 -41.88 -54.78 -60.13
C THR A 412 -42.90 -53.70 -59.73
N LEU A 413 -42.66 -52.45 -60.13
CA LEU A 413 -43.57 -51.31 -59.90
C LEU A 413 -44.56 -51.08 -61.07
N ILE A 414 -44.68 -52.04 -61.99
CA ILE A 414 -45.76 -52.12 -62.97
C ILE A 414 -46.30 -53.55 -62.94
N GLU A 415 -47.53 -53.72 -62.45
CA GLU A 415 -48.31 -54.94 -62.63
C GLU A 415 -48.68 -55.08 -64.11
N GLY A 416 -48.29 -56.19 -64.75
CA GLY A 416 -48.70 -56.47 -66.12
C GLY A 416 -47.79 -57.43 -66.84
N GLY A 417 -47.78 -58.70 -66.42
CA GLY A 417 -47.05 -59.76 -67.11
C GLY A 417 -47.26 -61.12 -66.47
N GLY A 418 -48.51 -61.47 -66.19
CA GLY A 418 -48.88 -62.83 -65.80
C GLY A 418 -48.39 -63.81 -66.87
N GLY A 419 -47.67 -64.83 -66.43
CA GLY A 419 -47.12 -65.87 -67.28
C GLY A 419 -48.18 -66.72 -67.96
N HIS A 420 -47.74 -67.39 -69.02
CA HIS A 420 -48.05 -68.79 -69.22
C HIS A 420 -46.91 -69.46 -70.00
N ASP A 421 -46.37 -70.51 -69.39
CA ASP A 421 -45.47 -71.50 -69.98
C ASP A 421 -46.14 -72.26 -71.15
N GLU A 422 -45.38 -72.38 -72.24
CA GLU A 422 -45.14 -73.55 -73.14
C GLU A 422 -46.30 -74.39 -73.74
N PRO A 423 -46.07 -75.26 -74.79
CA PRO A 423 -44.86 -75.55 -75.58
C PRO A 423 -45.09 -75.60 -77.13
N GLU A 424 -44.01 -75.97 -77.84
CA GLU A 424 -43.86 -76.34 -79.27
C GLU A 424 -45.05 -77.00 -79.99
N VAL A 425 -45.15 -76.81 -81.32
CA VAL A 425 -45.00 -77.85 -82.38
C VAL A 425 -45.53 -77.35 -83.74
N SER A 426 -44.71 -77.59 -84.78
CA SER A 426 -44.91 -77.52 -86.25
C SER A 426 -44.80 -76.16 -86.95
#